data_AF-A0A2M8Q6L3-F1
#
_entry.id   AF-A0A2M8Q6L3-F1
#
_cell.length_a   1.000
_cell.length_b   1.000
_cell.length_c   1.000
_cell.angle_alpha   90.00
_cell.angle_beta   90.00
_cell.angle_gamma   90.00
#
_symmetry.space_group_name_H-M   'P 1'
#
loop_
_entity.id
_entity.type
_entity.pdbx_description
1 polymer ?
#
loop_
_entity_poly.entity_id
_entity_poly.type
_entity_poly.pdbx_seq_one_letter_code
_entity_poly.pdbx_strand_id
1 'polypeptide(L)'
;LLCTEPPSREPVVIIGGGRVGRAAGRALAERGMDYRIVELLPERVRDPAKYVLGDAANLEVLIAAGIRKTPAVLVTTHDDDTNIYLTIYCRRLRPDVQIISRARLERNVATLHRAGADFVLS
;
A
#
# COMPACT_ATOMS: atom_id res chain seq x y z
N LEU A 1 18.69 -11.44 21.95
CA LEU A 1 19.38 -10.60 20.94
C LEU A 1 18.54 -10.64 19.68
N LEU A 2 17.49 -9.79 19.61
CA LEU A 2 16.68 -9.68 18.40
C LEU A 2 17.48 -8.82 17.42
N CYS A 3 18.04 -9.46 16.40
CA CYS A 3 18.62 -8.77 15.25
C CYS A 3 17.48 -8.02 14.55
N THR A 4 17.31 -6.74 14.86
CA THR A 4 16.54 -5.86 13.99
C THR A 4 17.41 -5.64 12.75
N GLU A 5 17.09 -6.34 11.67
CA GLU A 5 17.65 -6.01 10.36
C GLU A 5 17.51 -4.49 10.13
N PRO A 6 18.50 -3.84 9.52
CA PRO A 6 18.39 -2.42 9.20
C PRO A 6 17.09 -2.22 8.39
N PRO A 7 16.35 -1.12 8.61
CA PRO A 7 15.10 -0.88 7.89
C PRO A 7 15.37 -0.99 6.40
N SER A 8 14.54 -1.77 5.71
CA SER A 8 14.55 -1.89 4.25
C SER A 8 14.73 -0.51 3.64
N ARG A 9 15.75 -0.35 2.79
CA ARG A 9 15.94 0.87 1.99
C ARG A 9 14.88 1.03 0.92
N GLU A 10 14.12 -0.03 0.63
CA GLU A 10 13.07 -0.01 -0.37
C GLU A 10 11.81 0.69 0.19
N PRO A 11 11.14 1.53 -0.59
CA PRO A 11 10.02 2.33 -0.13
C PRO A 11 8.80 1.45 0.17
N VAL A 12 8.04 1.81 1.20
CA VAL A 12 6.71 1.26 1.42
C VAL A 12 5.78 1.70 0.28
N VAL A 13 5.05 0.76 -0.31
CA VAL A 13 4.07 1.06 -1.35
C VAL A 13 2.73 1.39 -0.70
N ILE A 14 2.15 2.53 -1.05
CA ILE A 14 0.83 2.95 -0.59
C ILE A 14 -0.07 3.06 -1.81
N ILE A 15 -1.16 2.29 -1.85
CA ILE A 15 -2.16 2.37 -2.92
C ILE A 15 -3.30 3.29 -2.48
N GLY A 16 -3.50 4.38 -3.23
CA GLY A 16 -4.48 5.42 -2.98
C GLY A 16 -3.87 6.68 -2.35
N GLY A 17 -3.77 7.76 -3.12
CA GLY A 17 -3.31 9.08 -2.69
C GLY A 17 -4.37 9.95 -2.03
N GLY A 18 -5.38 9.34 -1.39
CA GLY A 18 -6.43 10.02 -0.64
C GLY A 18 -5.97 10.56 0.71
N ARG A 19 -6.92 10.92 1.59
CA ARG A 19 -6.61 11.43 2.94
C ARG A 19 -5.78 10.44 3.76
N VAL A 20 -6.17 9.16 3.75
CA VAL A 20 -5.51 8.10 4.54
C VAL A 20 -4.13 7.78 3.98
N GLY A 21 -4.00 7.46 2.69
CA GLY A 21 -2.69 7.16 2.11
C GLY A 21 -1.67 8.30 2.25
N ARG A 22 -2.09 9.56 2.09
CA ARG A 22 -1.21 10.71 2.35
C ARG A 22 -0.84 10.86 3.82
N ALA A 23 -1.75 10.55 4.74
CA ALA A 23 -1.43 10.58 6.17
C ALA A 23 -0.42 9.48 6.54
N ALA A 24 -0.59 8.27 5.98
CA ALA A 24 0.37 7.18 6.14
C ALA A 24 1.75 7.56 5.58
N GLY A 25 1.81 8.14 4.37
CA GLY A 25 3.07 8.61 3.78
C GLY A 25 3.80 9.65 4.65
N ARG A 26 3.06 10.62 5.24
CA ARG A 26 3.64 11.58 6.19
C ARG A 26 4.18 10.90 7.44
N ALA A 27 3.41 9.99 8.05
CA ALA A 27 3.83 9.28 9.24
C ALA A 27 5.07 8.39 9.00
N LEU A 28 5.21 7.82 7.80
CA LEU A 28 6.43 7.08 7.41
C LEU A 28 7.63 8.04 7.28
N ALA A 29 7.45 9.18 6.61
CA ALA A 29 8.51 10.18 6.44
C ALA A 29 9.01 10.73 7.79
N GLU A 30 8.11 11.00 8.73
CA GLU A 30 8.44 11.44 10.10
C GLU A 30 9.30 10.41 10.87
N ARG A 31 9.24 9.13 10.47
CA ARG A 31 10.06 8.05 11.03
C ARG A 31 11.30 7.74 10.20
N GLY A 32 11.61 8.55 9.18
CA GLY A 32 12.74 8.33 8.29
C GLY A 32 12.59 7.16 7.33
N MET A 33 11.36 6.66 7.13
CA MET A 33 11.07 5.58 6.18
C MET A 33 10.64 6.13 4.83
N ASP A 34 11.17 5.56 3.75
CA ASP A 34 10.77 5.94 2.40
C ASP A 34 9.44 5.29 1.99
N TYR A 35 8.73 5.94 1.07
CA TYR A 35 7.44 5.49 0.58
C TYR A 35 7.16 5.97 -0.84
N ARG A 36 6.26 5.26 -1.52
CA ARG A 36 5.75 5.60 -2.85
C ARG A 36 4.24 5.42 -2.89
N ILE A 37 3.51 6.45 -3.31
CA ILE A 37 2.05 6.44 -3.45
C ILE A 37 1.68 6.11 -4.89
N VAL A 38 0.89 5.07 -5.11
CA VAL A 38 0.20 4.80 -6.37
C VAL A 38 -1.15 5.51 -6.35
N GLU A 39 -1.39 6.40 -7.31
CA GLU A 39 -2.63 7.17 -7.40
C GLU A 39 -3.10 7.23 -8.85
N LEU A 40 -4.40 7.03 -9.06
CA LEU A 40 -5.01 6.99 -10.39
C LEU A 40 -5.32 8.40 -10.90
N LEU A 41 -5.70 9.31 -10.00
CA LEU A 41 -6.17 10.65 -10.33
C LEU A 41 -5.02 11.65 -10.38
N PRO A 42 -4.67 12.22 -11.57
CA PRO A 42 -3.55 13.14 -11.72
C PRO A 42 -3.62 14.35 -10.78
N GLU A 43 -4.82 14.88 -10.53
CA GLU A 43 -5.05 16.05 -9.67
C GLU A 43 -4.75 15.79 -8.18
N ARG A 44 -4.59 14.52 -7.78
CA ARG A 44 -4.20 14.14 -6.42
C ARG A 44 -2.70 13.96 -6.26
N VAL A 45 -1.94 13.97 -7.35
CA VAL A 45 -0.48 13.91 -7.33
C VAL A 45 0.06 15.24 -6.80
N ARG A 46 0.91 15.18 -5.78
CA ARG A 46 1.47 16.37 -5.13
C ARG A 46 2.96 16.52 -5.40
N ASP A 47 3.71 15.46 -5.11
CA ASP A 47 5.15 15.41 -5.30
C ASP A 47 5.47 14.27 -6.29
N PRO A 48 5.88 14.57 -7.53
CA PRO A 48 6.21 13.54 -8.52
C PRO A 48 7.25 12.52 -8.03
N ALA A 49 8.15 12.89 -7.11
CA ALA A 49 9.14 11.95 -6.57
C ALA A 49 8.49 10.87 -5.69
N LYS A 50 7.42 11.21 -4.97
CA LYS A 50 6.72 10.29 -4.06
C LYS A 50 5.53 9.57 -4.69
N TYR A 51 5.18 9.88 -5.95
CA TYR A 51 3.96 9.35 -6.58
C TYR A 51 4.25 8.60 -7.88
N VAL A 52 3.57 7.48 -8.08
CA VAL A 52 3.38 6.83 -9.37
C VAL A 52 1.94 7.11 -9.80
N LEU A 53 1.77 7.84 -10.90
CA LEU A 53 0.47 8.04 -11.51
C LEU A 53 0.09 6.79 -12.32
N GLY A 54 -1.04 6.17 -11.98
CA GLY A 54 -1.57 5.04 -12.72
C GLY A 54 -2.51 4.15 -11.90
N ASP A 55 -3.13 3.19 -12.58
CA ASP A 55 -3.98 2.18 -11.96
C ASP A 55 -3.14 1.10 -11.27
N ALA A 56 -3.40 0.85 -9.98
CA ALA A 56 -2.74 -0.21 -9.22
C ALA A 56 -3.10 -1.63 -9.69
N ALA A 57 -4.16 -1.80 -10.50
CA ALA A 57 -4.44 -3.05 -11.19
C ALA A 57 -3.42 -3.36 -12.31
N ASN A 58 -2.68 -2.34 -12.79
CA ASN A 58 -1.63 -2.52 -13.78
C ASN A 58 -0.31 -2.94 -13.10
N LEU A 59 0.25 -4.08 -13.53
CA LEU A 59 1.50 -4.61 -12.99
C LEU A 59 2.66 -3.62 -13.16
N GLU A 60 2.77 -2.94 -14.30
CA GLU A 60 3.88 -2.01 -14.58
C GLU A 60 3.85 -0.81 -13.63
N VAL A 61 2.65 -0.35 -13.24
CA VAL A 61 2.48 0.72 -12.25
C VAL A 61 2.98 0.26 -10.88
N LEU A 62 2.62 -0.96 -10.44
CA LEU A 62 3.11 -1.51 -9.18
C LEU A 62 4.62 -1.79 -9.19
N ILE A 63 5.18 -2.23 -10.32
CA ILE A 63 6.63 -2.41 -10.50
C ILE A 63 7.34 -1.07 -10.37
N ALA A 64 6.85 -0.02 -11.04
CA ALA A 64 7.38 1.34 -10.91
C ALA A 64 7.24 1.92 -9.49
N ALA A 65 6.31 1.37 -8.68
CA ALA A 65 6.17 1.70 -7.27
C ALA A 65 7.13 0.95 -6.34
N GLY A 66 7.78 -0.12 -6.82
CA GLY A 66 8.70 -0.94 -6.03
C GLY A 66 8.09 -2.21 -5.44
N ILE A 67 6.93 -2.68 -5.92
CA ILE A 67 6.24 -3.86 -5.36
C ILE A 67 7.13 -5.10 -5.25
N ARG A 68 8.14 -5.25 -6.12
CA ARG A 68 9.05 -6.41 -6.15
C ARG A 68 9.88 -6.56 -4.89
N LYS A 69 10.18 -5.46 -4.20
CA LYS A 69 11.11 -5.44 -3.06
C LYS A 69 10.59 -4.69 -1.85
N THR A 70 9.46 -3.99 -1.98
CA THR A 70 8.85 -3.25 -0.88
C THR A 70 8.70 -4.14 0.37
N PRO A 71 8.98 -3.61 1.57
CA PRO A 71 8.76 -4.33 2.81
C PRO A 71 7.27 -4.44 3.16
N ALA A 72 6.45 -3.50 2.70
CA ALA A 72 5.02 -3.47 2.99
C ALA A 72 4.18 -2.81 1.88
N VAL A 73 2.91 -3.19 1.82
CA VAL A 73 1.89 -2.55 0.97
C VAL A 73 0.73 -2.07 1.85
N LEU A 74 0.38 -0.80 1.73
CA LEU A 74 -0.80 -0.21 2.34
C LEU A 74 -1.89 -0.01 1.29
N VAL A 75 -2.98 -0.75 1.38
CA VAL A 75 -4.13 -0.63 0.48
C VAL A 75 -5.18 0.28 1.11
N THR A 76 -5.28 1.52 0.61
CA THR A 76 -6.03 2.59 1.30
C THR A 76 -7.03 3.31 0.41
N THR A 77 -7.54 2.63 -0.62
CA THR A 77 -8.56 3.21 -1.49
C THR A 77 -9.86 3.45 -0.72
N HIS A 78 -10.79 4.18 -1.34
CA HIS A 78 -12.05 4.57 -0.72
C HIS A 78 -13.17 3.53 -0.92
N ASP A 79 -12.88 2.43 -1.60
CA ASP A 79 -13.80 1.37 -1.98
C ASP A 79 -13.28 0.02 -1.48
N ASP A 80 -14.10 -0.70 -0.72
CA ASP A 80 -13.67 -1.95 -0.07
C ASP A 80 -13.51 -3.09 -1.08
N ASP A 81 -14.33 -3.13 -2.13
CA ASP A 81 -14.23 -4.17 -3.16
C ASP A 81 -12.91 -4.04 -3.93
N THR A 82 -12.54 -2.80 -4.26
CA THR A 82 -11.21 -2.46 -4.80
C THR A 82 -10.10 -2.85 -3.83
N ASN A 83 -10.24 -2.57 -2.52
CA ASN A 83 -9.23 -2.96 -1.53
C ASN A 83 -9.07 -4.48 -1.42
N ILE A 84 -10.18 -5.24 -1.48
CA ILE A 84 -10.17 -6.71 -1.48
C ILE A 84 -9.44 -7.23 -2.73
N TYR A 85 -9.80 -6.74 -3.91
CA TYR A 85 -9.15 -7.12 -5.16
C TYR A 85 -7.65 -6.85 -5.12
N LEU A 86 -7.24 -5.64 -4.75
CA LEU A 86 -5.82 -5.26 -4.70
C LEU A 86 -5.05 -6.04 -3.63
N THR A 87 -5.68 -6.37 -2.50
CA THR A 87 -5.08 -7.23 -1.47
C THR A 87 -4.75 -8.60 -2.03
N ILE A 88 -5.71 -9.25 -2.72
CA ILE A 88 -5.49 -10.55 -3.39
C ILE A 88 -4.37 -10.42 -4.42
N TYR A 89 -4.41 -9.36 -5.23
CA TYR A 89 -3.46 -9.17 -6.31
C TYR A 89 -2.03 -8.98 -5.78
N CYS A 90 -1.84 -8.09 -4.80
CA CYS A 90 -0.54 -7.88 -4.16
C CYS A 90 -0.03 -9.16 -3.47
N ARG A 91 -0.89 -9.91 -2.77
CA ARG A 91 -0.48 -11.17 -2.13
C ARG A 91 -0.03 -12.22 -3.15
N ARG A 92 -0.68 -12.30 -4.31
CA ARG A 92 -0.25 -13.20 -5.40
C ARG A 92 1.10 -12.80 -6.00
N LEU A 93 1.35 -11.49 -6.15
CA LEU A 93 2.62 -10.98 -6.68
C LEU A 93 3.77 -11.10 -5.69
N ARG A 94 3.48 -10.97 -4.39
CA ARG A 94 4.42 -11.01 -3.28
C ARG A 94 3.83 -11.82 -2.12
N PRO A 95 3.99 -13.14 -2.13
CA PRO A 95 3.48 -13.99 -1.05
C PRO A 95 4.04 -13.67 0.33
N ASP A 96 5.20 -13.02 0.39
CA ASP A 96 6.00 -12.69 1.57
C ASP A 96 5.78 -11.26 2.12
N VAL A 97 5.21 -10.34 1.32
CA VAL A 97 5.14 -8.93 1.72
C VAL A 97 4.12 -8.71 2.83
N GLN A 98 4.39 -7.77 3.74
CA GLN A 98 3.37 -7.32 4.69
C GLN A 98 2.29 -6.53 3.97
N ILE A 99 1.01 -6.88 4.16
CA ILE A 99 -0.13 -6.18 3.57
C ILE A 99 -1.02 -5.64 4.69
N ILE A 100 -1.18 -4.32 4.70
CA ILE A 100 -2.11 -3.61 5.58
C ILE A 100 -3.21 -3.05 4.69
N SER A 101 -4.45 -3.45 4.91
CA SER A 101 -5.58 -2.98 4.12
C SER A 101 -6.54 -2.17 4.95
N ARG A 102 -7.25 -1.23 4.32
CA ARG A 102 -8.30 -0.46 4.96
C ARG A 102 -9.67 -1.11 4.66
N ALA A 103 -10.47 -1.28 5.70
CA ALA A 103 -11.90 -1.50 5.58
C ALA A 103 -12.64 -0.17 5.84
N ARG A 104 -13.76 0.05 5.15
CA ARG A 104 -14.72 1.09 5.51
C ARG A 104 -15.93 0.54 6.22
N LEU A 105 -16.27 -0.71 5.90
CA LEU A 105 -17.44 -1.39 6.41
C LEU A 105 -16.96 -2.58 7.22
N GLU A 106 -17.36 -2.64 8.49
CA GLU A 106 -16.92 -3.67 9.44
C GLU A 106 -17.09 -5.10 8.90
N ARG A 107 -18.19 -5.34 8.16
CA ARG A 107 -18.47 -6.64 7.52
C ARG A 107 -17.37 -7.11 6.55
N ASN A 108 -16.57 -6.20 6.01
CA ASN A 108 -15.53 -6.50 5.03
C ASN A 108 -14.18 -6.81 5.67
N VAL A 109 -14.00 -6.57 6.97
CA VAL A 109 -12.74 -6.84 7.69
C VAL A 109 -12.31 -8.29 7.55
N ALA A 110 -13.21 -9.24 7.83
CA ALA A 110 -12.92 -10.66 7.69
C ALA A 110 -12.59 -11.08 6.24
N THR A 111 -13.24 -10.45 5.25
CA THR A 111 -12.96 -10.71 3.83
C THR A 111 -11.58 -10.20 3.42
N LEU A 112 -11.16 -9.04 3.92
CA LEU A 112 -9.82 -8.50 3.67
C LEU A 112 -8.71 -9.37 4.27
N HIS A 113 -8.92 -9.92 5.47
CA HIS A 113 -8.00 -10.91 6.02
C HIS A 113 -7.93 -12.18 5.15
N ARG A 114 -9.08 -12.72 4.73
CA ARG A 114 -9.11 -13.87 3.79
C ARG A 114 -8.46 -13.58 2.44
N ALA A 115 -8.51 -12.33 1.98
CA ALA A 115 -7.84 -11.87 0.76
C ALA A 115 -6.31 -11.86 0.87
N GLY A 116 -5.76 -11.93 2.10
CA GLY A 116 -4.33 -11.97 2.37
C GLY A 116 -3.77 -10.73 3.05
N ALA A 117 -4.61 -9.85 3.61
CA ALA A 117 -4.15 -8.77 4.48
C ALA A 117 -3.69 -9.34 5.83
N ASP A 118 -2.49 -8.98 6.25
CA ASP A 118 -1.94 -9.33 7.57
C ASP A 118 -2.62 -8.50 8.66
N PHE A 119 -2.99 -7.26 8.33
CA PHE A 119 -3.71 -6.36 9.22
C PHE A 119 -4.77 -5.55 8.48
N VAL A 120 -5.89 -5.27 9.15
CA VAL A 120 -6.98 -4.47 8.60
C VAL A 120 -7.29 -3.29 9.52
N LEU A 121 -7.31 -2.09 8.94
CA LEU A 121 -7.70 -0.84 9.60
C LEU A 121 -9.18 -0.55 9.27
N SER A 122 -10.07 -0.62 10.26
CA SER A 122 -11.51 -0.27 10.17
C SER A 122 -11.74 1.14 10.70
#